data_AF-A0A5K0ZXY5-F1
#
_entry.id   AF-A0A5K0ZXY5-F1
#
_cell.length_a   1.000
_cell.length_b   1.000
_cell.length_c   1.000
_cell.angle_alpha   90.00
_cell.angle_beta   90.00
_cell.angle_gamma   90.00
#
_symmetry.space_group_name_H-M   'P 1'
#
loop_
_entity.id
_entity.type
_entity.pdbx_description
1 polymer ?
#
loop_
_entity_poly.entity_id
_entity_poly.type
_entity_poly.pdbx_seq_one_letter_code
_entity_poly.pdbx_strand_id
1 'polypeptide(L)' 'AGANGSGGTNASQNAAAVVAQECFAAALRTDPKAGHLWVNLADAYHMAGDRRSAGKCLEQ' A
#
# COMPACT_ATOMS: atom_id res chain seq x y z
N ALA A 1 -12.59 28.66 7.41
CA ALA A 1 -12.04 28.14 6.15
C ALA A 1 -12.53 26.71 5.98
N GLY A 2 -13.17 26.41 4.85
CA GLY A 2 -14.03 25.24 4.69
C GLY A 2 -13.29 23.92 4.54
N ALA A 3 -13.74 22.92 5.30
CA ALA A 3 -13.47 21.52 5.05
C ALA A 3 -14.33 21.06 3.86
N ASN A 4 -13.74 20.92 2.69
CA ASN A 4 -14.35 20.17 1.60
C ASN A 4 -13.28 19.66 0.65
N GLY A 5 -13.13 18.33 0.53
CA GLY A 5 -12.20 17.74 -0.44
C GLY A 5 -11.74 16.30 -0.23
N SER A 6 -12.43 15.45 0.54
CA SER A 6 -12.01 14.03 0.70
C SER A 6 -12.97 13.02 0.06
N GLY A 7 -14.03 13.48 -0.61
CA GLY A 7 -15.03 12.60 -1.22
C GLY A 7 -14.64 12.02 -2.59
N GLY A 8 -13.76 12.71 -3.33
CA GLY A 8 -13.35 12.31 -4.70
C GLY A 8 -12.02 11.58 -4.80
N THR A 9 -11.23 11.53 -3.73
CA THR A 9 -9.86 11.00 -3.74
C THR A 9 -9.79 9.50 -3.39
N ASN A 10 -10.82 8.93 -2.75
CA ASN A 10 -10.75 7.56 -2.21
C ASN A 10 -10.73 6.47 -3.28
N ALA A 11 -11.49 6.60 -4.37
CA ALA A 11 -11.53 5.58 -5.42
C ALA A 11 -10.20 5.51 -6.20
N SER A 12 -9.64 6.66 -6.57
CA SER A 12 -8.37 6.75 -7.30
C SER A 12 -7.18 6.35 -6.44
N GLN A 13 -7.17 6.72 -5.15
CA GLN A 13 -6.16 6.25 -4.20
C GLN A 13 -6.23 4.74 -3.99
N ASN A 14 -7.43 4.15 -3.95
CA ASN A 14 -7.59 2.71 -3.83
C ASN A 14 -7.10 1.98 -5.09
N ALA A 15 -7.39 2.51 -6.28
CA ALA A 15 -6.88 1.94 -7.53
C ALA A 15 -5.34 2.01 -7.60
N ALA A 16 -4.76 3.15 -7.21
CA ALA A 16 -3.31 3.30 -7.13
C ALA A 16 -2.68 2.34 -6.10
N ALA A 17 -3.35 2.12 -4.96
CA ALA A 17 -2.91 1.18 -3.94
C ALA A 17 -2.87 -0.26 -4.45
N VAL A 18 -3.87 -0.69 -5.24
CA VAL A 18 -3.88 -2.03 -5.86
C VAL A 18 -2.71 -2.20 -6.82
N VAL A 19 -2.47 -1.24 -7.72
CA VAL A 19 -1.34 -1.31 -8.65
C VAL A 19 0.00 -1.32 -7.89
N ALA A 20 0.13 -0.52 -6.84
CA ALA A 20 1.32 -0.50 -5.99
C ALA A 20 1.55 -1.86 -5.30
N GLN A 21 0.50 -2.50 -4.78
CA GLN A 21 0.59 -3.84 -4.20
C GLN A 21 1.13 -4.86 -5.20
N GLU A 22 0.62 -4.87 -6.43
CA GLU A 22 1.09 -5.79 -7.48
C GLU A 22 2.56 -5.54 -7.86
N CYS A 23 2.95 -4.29 -8.02
CA CYS A 23 4.33 -3.92 -8.33
C CYS A 23 5.30 -4.33 -7.21
N PHE A 24 4.97 -4.03 -5.95
CA PHE A 24 5.82 -4.40 -4.82
C PHE A 24 5.87 -5.91 -4.60
N ALA A 25 4.76 -6.62 -4.77
CA ALA A 25 4.74 -8.09 -4.71
C ALA A 25 5.61 -8.72 -5.82
N ALA A 26 5.58 -8.17 -7.03
CA ALA A 26 6.47 -8.60 -8.10
C ALA A 26 7.94 -8.31 -7.79
N ALA A 27 8.26 -7.14 -7.23
CA ALA A 27 9.62 -6.77 -6.84
C ALA A 27 10.15 -7.67 -5.70
N LEU A 28 9.34 -7.97 -4.69
CA LEU A 28 9.70 -8.86 -3.57
C LEU A 28 9.93 -10.31 -4.01
N ARG A 29 9.30 -10.77 -5.09
CA ARG A 29 9.63 -12.07 -5.70
C ARG A 29 11.03 -12.10 -6.30
N THR A 30 11.58 -10.95 -6.70
CA THR A 30 12.93 -10.84 -7.26
C THR A 30 13.99 -10.60 -6.18
N ASP A 31 13.66 -9.77 -5.19
CA ASP A 31 14.51 -9.51 -4.03
C ASP A 31 13.68 -9.50 -2.73
N PRO A 32 13.52 -10.65 -2.07
CA PRO A 32 12.76 -10.75 -0.83
C PRO A 32 13.47 -10.12 0.38
N LYS A 33 14.77 -9.79 0.26
CA LYS A 33 15.58 -9.20 1.34
C LYS A 33 15.52 -7.67 1.34
N ALA A 34 14.90 -7.06 0.33
CA ALA A 34 14.70 -5.63 0.24
C ALA A 34 13.66 -5.16 1.26
N GLY A 35 14.07 -4.94 2.52
CA GLY A 35 13.19 -4.50 3.62
C GLY A 35 12.38 -3.23 3.31
N HIS A 36 12.91 -2.31 2.51
CA HIS A 36 12.19 -1.11 2.09
C HIS A 36 10.95 -1.41 1.23
N LEU A 37 10.94 -2.51 0.47
CA LEU A 37 9.79 -2.92 -0.33
C LEU A 37 8.65 -3.45 0.55
N TRP A 38 8.97 -4.11 1.66
CA TRP A 38 7.99 -4.56 2.63
C TRP A 38 7.28 -3.39 3.32
N VAL A 39 8.01 -2.34 3.69
CA VAL A 39 7.43 -1.10 4.24
C VAL A 39 6.50 -0.43 3.23
N ASN A 40 6.93 -0.31 1.97
CA ASN A 40 6.11 0.30 0.93
C ASN A 40 4.88 -0.55 0.57
N LEU A 41 4.98 -1.88 0.65
CA LEU A 41 3.83 -2.77 0.51
C LEU A 41 2.85 -2.61 1.67
N ALA A 42 3.35 -2.42 2.90
CA ALA A 42 2.51 -2.14 4.07
C ALA A 42 1.73 -0.84 3.91
N ASP A 43 2.36 0.23 3.42
CA ASP A 43 1.69 1.51 3.13
C ASP A 43 0.61 1.34 2.05
N ALA A 44 0.87 0.56 1.00
CA ALA A 44 -0.12 0.26 -0.03
C ALA A 44 -1.32 -0.52 0.54
N TYR A 45 -1.10 -1.46 1.48
CA TYR A 45 -2.18 -2.13 2.20
C TYR A 45 -2.95 -1.17 3.13
N HIS A 46 -2.27 -0.23 3.78
CA HIS A 46 -2.93 0.78 4.62
C HIS A 46 -3.85 1.69 3.80
N MET A 47 -3.39 2.12 2.62
CA MET A 47 -4.19 2.94 1.70
C MET A 47 -5.42 2.19 1.18
N ALA A 48 -5.32 0.86 0.99
CA ALA A 48 -6.44 0.00 0.64
C ALA A 48 -7.35 -0.36 1.83
N GLY A 49 -7.00 0.06 3.06
CA GLY A 49 -7.74 -0.23 4.29
C GLY A 49 -7.46 -1.60 4.93
N ASP A 50 -6.56 -2.41 4.36
CA ASP A 50 -6.18 -3.72 4.90
C ASP A 50 -5.02 -3.60 5.90
N ARG A 51 -5.33 -3.18 7.12
CA ARG A 51 -4.33 -3.06 8.20
C ARG A 51 -3.73 -4.40 8.62
N ARG A 52 -4.43 -5.52 8.40
CA ARG A 52 -3.92 -6.84 8.80
C ARG A 52 -2.78 -7.26 7.89
N SER A 53 -2.95 -7.12 6.58
CA SER A 53 -1.91 -7.42 5.60
C SER A 53 -0.73 -6.46 5.72
N ALA A 54 -1.00 -5.18 6.03
CA ALA A 54 0.05 -4.21 6.33
C ALA A 54 0.93 -4.65 7.52
N GLY A 55 0.31 -5.11 8.62
CA GLY A 55 1.04 -5.60 9.79
C GLY A 55 1.99 -6.74 9.45
N LYS A 56 1.51 -7.73 8.69
CA LYS A 56 2.35 -8.86 8.24
C LYS A 56 3.54 -8.43 7.41
N CYS A 57 3.39 -7.42 6.56
CA CYS A 57 4.51 -6.93 5.76
C CYS A 57 5.63 -6.38 6.64
N LEU A 58 5.31 -5.77 7.78
CA LEU A 58 6.28 -5.22 8.72
C LEU A 58 6.95 -6.28 9.62
N GLU A 59 6.47 -7.52 9.58
CA GLU A 59 7.04 -8.66 10.32
C GLU A 59 8.09 -9.43 9.51
N GLN A 60 8.29 -9.07 8.24
CA GLN A 60 9.22 -9.70 7.29
C GLN A 60 10.64 -9.13 7.38
#